data_AF-A0A971V0B3-F1
#
_entry.id   AF-A0A971V0B3-F1
#
_cell.length_a   1.000
_cell.length_b   1.000
_cell.length_c   1.000
_cell.angle_alpha   90.00
_cell.angle_beta   90.00
_cell.angle_gamma   90.00
#
_symmetry.space_group_name_H-M   'P 1'
#
loop_
_entity.id
_entity.type
_entity.pdbx_description
1 polymer ?
#
loop_
_entity_poly.entity_id
_entity_poly.type
_entity_poly.pdbx_seq_one_letter_code
_entity_poly.pdbx_strand_id
1 'polypeptide(L)'
;MKINSFFILLLLLLSGNIYAQKNVLKDNFLNNLDRDEITRSYITPVKVVWQSDNKESQVKNGEVLLTKFDGQLSTSGAGMCVLRSDNDLQASILLDFGTEIYGGIEIAAAIRAEKRALKVRVRLGESVSEAMSDCIDNSVPGMSSATNDHSLRDYTLEIPWLGSVEVGNSGFRFVRIDLLDKDVDLPIRSVRGIFRYRDIPYLGSFHCDDERLNKIWETGAYTVHLNMQEYLWDGIKRDRLVWLGDIHPEIMTINSVFGDQEVVKKRLDFGRDTTPLPGWMNGISSYSLWWIITHRDFYRYHGDLGYLKEQQEYITALVNQIVSKIDPD
;
A
#
# COMPACT_ATOMS: atom_id res chain seq x y z
N MET A 1 -36.91 38.58 -55.97
CA MET A 1 -35.98 37.66 -55.28
C MET A 1 -35.20 38.40 -54.20
N LYS A 2 -35.80 38.61 -53.01
CA LYS A 2 -35.18 39.29 -51.85
C LYS A 2 -35.77 38.74 -50.54
N ILE A 3 -35.88 37.43 -50.41
CA ILE A 3 -36.23 36.76 -49.15
C ILE A 3 -35.52 35.42 -49.20
N ASN A 4 -34.23 35.38 -48.85
CA ASN A 4 -33.49 34.14 -48.58
C ASN A 4 -32.16 34.40 -47.88
N SER A 5 -31.61 35.61 -47.95
CA SER A 5 -30.37 35.97 -47.24
C SER A 5 -30.55 36.34 -45.76
N PHE A 6 -31.79 36.64 -45.31
CA PHE A 6 -32.03 37.08 -43.92
C PHE A 6 -32.13 35.90 -42.93
N PHE A 7 -32.52 34.71 -43.38
CA PHE A 7 -32.69 33.55 -42.51
C PHE A 7 -31.37 32.86 -42.13
N ILE A 8 -30.35 32.94 -42.99
CA ILE A 8 -29.04 32.35 -42.73
C ILE A 8 -28.23 33.21 -41.73
N LEU A 9 -28.45 34.54 -41.71
CA LEU A 9 -27.77 35.43 -40.75
C LEU A 9 -28.34 35.32 -39.33
N LEU A 10 -29.63 34.95 -39.18
CA LEU A 10 -30.27 34.79 -37.87
C LEU A 10 -29.80 33.51 -37.13
N LEU A 11 -29.43 32.47 -37.88
CA LEU A 11 -28.87 31.22 -37.33
C LEU A 11 -27.43 31.37 -36.83
N LEU A 12 -26.68 32.35 -37.34
CA LEU A 12 -25.31 32.65 -36.86
C LEU A 12 -25.28 33.55 -35.62
N LEU A 13 -26.41 34.16 -35.23
CA LEU A 13 -26.53 35.01 -34.04
C LEU A 13 -27.03 34.26 -32.80
N LEU A 14 -27.28 32.95 -32.91
CA LEU A 14 -27.62 32.05 -31.81
C LEU A 14 -26.51 31.05 -31.52
N SER A 15 -25.24 31.46 -31.60
CA SER A 15 -24.17 30.75 -30.90
C SER A 15 -24.31 30.99 -29.40
N GLY A 16 -25.33 30.37 -28.79
CA GLY A 16 -25.42 30.29 -27.34
C GLY A 16 -24.14 29.65 -26.83
N ASN A 17 -23.43 30.35 -25.95
CA ASN A 17 -22.30 29.76 -25.25
C ASN A 17 -22.84 28.57 -24.45
N ILE A 18 -22.59 27.35 -24.93
CA ILE A 18 -22.85 26.14 -24.19
C ILE A 18 -21.77 26.08 -23.11
N TYR A 19 -22.09 26.59 -21.92
CA TYR A 19 -21.23 26.40 -20.76
C TYR A 19 -21.41 24.97 -20.27
N ALA A 20 -20.30 24.25 -20.13
CA ALA A 20 -20.30 22.97 -19.42
C ALA A 20 -20.78 23.17 -17.97
N GLN A 21 -21.33 22.12 -17.36
CA GLN A 21 -21.73 22.18 -15.96
C GLN A 21 -20.52 22.54 -15.07
N LYS A 22 -20.77 23.41 -14.09
CA LYS A 22 -19.77 23.86 -13.12
C LYS A 22 -19.14 22.63 -12.42
N ASN A 23 -17.81 22.56 -12.42
CA ASN A 23 -17.08 21.49 -11.74
C ASN A 23 -16.95 21.83 -10.26
N VAL A 24 -17.93 21.38 -9.48
CA VAL A 24 -18.00 21.61 -8.03
C VAL A 24 -16.77 21.06 -7.30
N LEU A 25 -16.14 19.99 -7.79
CA LEU A 25 -14.91 19.45 -7.19
C LEU A 25 -13.75 20.43 -7.33
N LYS A 26 -13.64 21.07 -8.50
CA LYS A 26 -12.64 22.10 -8.71
C LYS A 26 -12.94 23.32 -7.84
N ASP A 27 -14.18 23.80 -7.85
CA ASP A 27 -14.49 25.09 -7.23
C ASP A 27 -14.56 25.05 -5.70
N ASN A 28 -14.98 23.93 -5.11
CA ASN A 28 -15.14 23.82 -3.66
C ASN A 28 -13.87 23.37 -2.93
N PHE A 29 -12.92 22.71 -3.63
CA PHE A 29 -11.73 22.15 -2.99
C PHE A 29 -10.40 22.70 -3.53
N LEU A 30 -10.43 23.86 -4.20
CA LEU A 30 -9.26 24.48 -4.86
C LEU A 30 -7.99 24.58 -3.99
N ASN A 31 -8.12 24.82 -2.69
CA ASN A 31 -7.00 25.07 -1.78
C ASN A 31 -6.80 23.99 -0.71
N ASN A 32 -7.57 22.90 -0.74
CA ASN A 32 -7.54 21.84 0.27
C ASN A 32 -7.78 20.44 -0.32
N LEU A 33 -7.53 20.27 -1.63
CA LEU A 33 -7.51 19.00 -2.32
C LEU A 33 -6.08 18.68 -2.75
N ASP A 34 -5.45 17.76 -2.04
CA ASP A 34 -4.16 17.20 -2.43
C ASP A 34 -4.40 15.92 -3.23
N ARG A 35 -3.75 15.81 -4.38
CA ARG A 35 -3.78 14.58 -5.18
C ARG A 35 -2.70 13.65 -4.67
N ASP A 36 -3.06 12.39 -4.46
CA ASP A 36 -2.11 11.34 -4.13
C ASP A 36 -1.27 10.98 -5.37
N GLU A 37 0.05 10.82 -5.17
CA GLU A 37 0.98 10.29 -6.19
C GLU A 37 0.88 8.77 -6.30
N ILE A 38 0.26 8.12 -5.30
CA ILE A 38 0.13 6.67 -5.21
C ILE A 38 -1.03 6.17 -6.06
N THR A 39 -0.72 5.21 -6.93
CA THR A 39 -1.69 4.50 -7.74
C THR A 39 -2.34 3.39 -6.95
N ARG A 40 -3.62 3.14 -7.25
CA ARG A 40 -4.42 2.07 -6.66
C ARG A 40 -4.89 1.09 -7.73
N SER A 41 -4.57 -0.19 -7.54
CA SER A 41 -5.02 -1.29 -8.41
C SER A 41 -5.65 -2.43 -7.61
N TYR A 42 -6.40 -3.31 -8.28
CA TYR A 42 -7.03 -4.47 -7.64
C TYR A 42 -6.37 -5.77 -8.07
N ILE A 43 -6.05 -6.62 -7.10
CA ILE A 43 -5.44 -7.94 -7.29
C ILE A 43 -6.42 -9.01 -6.83
N THR A 44 -6.57 -10.08 -7.61
CA THR A 44 -7.35 -11.25 -7.22
C THR A 44 -6.44 -12.25 -6.52
N PRO A 45 -6.86 -12.87 -5.40
CA PRO A 45 -6.11 -13.96 -4.78
C PRO A 45 -5.84 -15.08 -5.79
N VAL A 46 -4.69 -15.73 -5.66
CA VAL A 46 -4.27 -16.80 -6.58
C VAL A 46 -4.49 -18.19 -6.01
N LYS A 47 -4.73 -18.31 -4.70
CA LYS A 47 -4.89 -19.60 -4.04
C LYS A 47 -5.66 -19.51 -2.72
N VAL A 48 -6.50 -20.53 -2.47
CA VAL A 48 -7.00 -20.85 -1.12
C VAL A 48 -5.98 -21.75 -0.44
N VAL A 49 -5.33 -21.26 0.62
CA VAL A 49 -4.28 -22.00 1.33
C VAL A 49 -4.87 -22.97 2.35
N TRP A 50 -5.95 -22.55 3.01
CA TRP A 50 -6.60 -23.30 4.08
C TRP A 50 -8.06 -22.86 4.27
N GLN A 51 -8.91 -23.77 4.74
CA GLN A 51 -10.30 -23.51 5.15
C GLN A 51 -10.59 -24.26 6.46
N SER A 52 -11.57 -23.77 7.24
CA SER A 52 -11.99 -24.37 8.51
C SER A 52 -12.48 -25.81 8.38
N ASP A 53 -13.02 -26.18 7.22
CA ASP A 53 -13.59 -27.49 6.95
C ASP A 53 -13.24 -27.98 5.54
N ASN A 54 -13.19 -29.30 5.38
CA ASN A 54 -12.91 -29.97 4.11
C ASN A 54 -14.17 -30.61 3.50
N LYS A 55 -15.36 -30.39 4.10
CA LYS A 55 -16.62 -31.05 3.73
C LYS A 55 -17.68 -30.09 3.19
N GLU A 56 -17.31 -28.83 2.99
CA GLU A 56 -18.21 -27.75 2.54
C GLU A 56 -19.45 -27.56 3.43
N SER A 57 -19.32 -27.83 4.73
CA SER A 57 -20.34 -27.54 5.73
C SER A 57 -20.27 -26.09 6.21
N GLN A 58 -19.07 -25.55 6.43
CA GLN A 58 -18.85 -24.20 6.94
C GLN A 58 -18.41 -23.23 5.85
N VAL A 59 -17.58 -23.68 4.90
CA VAL A 59 -17.16 -22.89 3.74
C VAL A 59 -17.53 -23.61 2.45
N LYS A 60 -18.46 -23.05 1.68
CA LYS A 60 -18.91 -23.58 0.39
C LYS A 60 -18.33 -22.76 -0.76
N ASN A 61 -17.90 -23.42 -1.84
CA ASN A 61 -17.43 -22.76 -3.08
C ASN A 61 -16.31 -21.72 -2.87
N GLY A 62 -15.33 -22.02 -2.01
CA GLY A 62 -14.22 -21.09 -1.71
C GLY A 62 -13.43 -20.62 -2.95
N GLU A 63 -13.30 -21.50 -3.95
CA GLU A 63 -12.58 -21.25 -5.21
C GLU A 63 -13.15 -20.08 -6.03
N VAL A 64 -14.41 -19.69 -5.81
CA VAL A 64 -15.00 -18.50 -6.47
C VAL A 64 -14.20 -17.23 -6.14
N LEU A 65 -13.56 -17.17 -4.97
CA LEU A 65 -12.76 -16.01 -4.56
C LEU A 65 -11.46 -15.86 -5.37
N LEU A 66 -11.07 -16.86 -6.14
CA LEU A 66 -9.91 -16.80 -7.05
C LEU A 66 -10.30 -16.29 -8.46
N THR A 67 -11.60 -16.06 -8.69
CA THR A 67 -12.09 -15.56 -9.97
C THR A 67 -12.09 -14.03 -10.02
N LYS A 68 -11.78 -13.48 -11.20
CA LYS A 68 -11.85 -12.02 -11.40
C LYS A 68 -13.24 -11.49 -11.09
N PHE A 69 -13.27 -10.34 -10.43
CA PHE A 69 -14.47 -9.56 -10.17
C PHE A 69 -14.40 -8.25 -10.94
N ASP A 70 -15.45 -7.97 -11.71
CA ASP A 70 -15.62 -6.79 -12.56
C ASP A 70 -15.92 -5.51 -11.76
N GLY A 71 -16.17 -5.64 -10.45
CA GLY A 71 -16.45 -4.52 -9.55
C GLY A 71 -17.94 -4.26 -9.33
N GLN A 72 -18.84 -5.07 -9.88
CA GLN A 72 -20.28 -4.86 -9.75
C GLN A 72 -21.00 -6.06 -9.16
N LEU A 73 -21.66 -5.85 -8.02
CA LEU A 73 -22.55 -6.85 -7.44
C LEU A 73 -23.84 -7.00 -8.26
N SER A 74 -24.33 -8.23 -8.34
CA SER A 74 -25.65 -8.55 -8.89
C SER A 74 -26.65 -8.86 -7.76
N THR A 75 -27.94 -8.79 -8.06
CA THR A 75 -29.01 -9.23 -7.15
C THR A 75 -29.18 -10.75 -7.08
N SER A 76 -28.33 -11.52 -7.76
CA SER A 76 -28.28 -12.98 -7.66
C SER A 76 -27.38 -13.40 -6.49
N GLY A 77 -27.83 -14.39 -5.70
CA GLY A 77 -27.04 -15.04 -4.66
C GLY A 77 -26.34 -16.32 -5.13
N ALA A 78 -26.51 -16.72 -6.39
CA ALA A 78 -25.96 -17.97 -6.91
C ALA A 78 -24.44 -17.87 -7.18
N GLY A 79 -23.72 -18.97 -6.95
CA GLY A 79 -22.29 -19.08 -7.31
C GLY A 79 -21.36 -18.25 -6.44
N MET A 80 -21.74 -17.97 -5.20
CA MET A 80 -20.91 -17.24 -4.22
C MET A 80 -20.15 -18.20 -3.33
N CYS A 81 -19.03 -17.74 -2.76
CA CYS A 81 -18.43 -18.40 -1.60
C CYS A 81 -19.32 -18.14 -0.39
N VAL A 82 -19.75 -19.18 0.34
CA VAL A 82 -20.64 -19.01 1.50
C VAL A 82 -19.93 -19.46 2.75
N LEU A 83 -19.79 -18.54 3.72
CA LEU A 83 -19.32 -18.83 5.06
C LEU A 83 -20.54 -18.96 5.99
N ARG A 84 -20.56 -20.00 6.82
CA ARG A 84 -21.57 -20.20 7.86
C ARG A 84 -20.92 -20.80 9.11
N SER A 85 -20.76 -19.99 10.16
CA SER A 85 -20.28 -20.45 11.46
C SER A 85 -21.43 -21.03 12.28
N ASP A 86 -21.13 -21.97 13.16
CA ASP A 86 -22.09 -22.52 14.12
C ASP A 86 -21.48 -22.55 15.54
N ASN A 87 -22.06 -23.33 16.45
CA ASN A 87 -21.55 -23.45 17.82
C ASN A 87 -20.32 -24.34 17.94
N ASP A 88 -20.08 -25.22 16.98
CA ASP A 88 -19.00 -26.20 17.00
C ASP A 88 -17.78 -25.71 16.21
N LEU A 89 -18.00 -25.03 15.08
CA LEU A 89 -16.93 -24.59 14.18
C LEU A 89 -17.19 -23.20 13.61
N GLN A 90 -16.14 -22.37 13.65
CA GLN A 90 -16.10 -21.08 12.98
C GLN A 90 -15.72 -21.27 11.51
N ALA A 91 -16.52 -20.71 10.59
CA ALA A 91 -16.21 -20.67 9.17
C ALA A 91 -15.06 -19.69 8.91
N SER A 92 -13.97 -20.21 8.36
CA SER A 92 -12.74 -19.48 8.13
C SER A 92 -12.10 -19.85 6.80
N ILE A 93 -11.50 -18.88 6.12
CA ILE A 93 -10.76 -19.09 4.87
C ILE A 93 -9.47 -18.26 4.86
N LEU A 94 -8.38 -18.86 4.38
CA LEU A 94 -7.07 -18.22 4.18
C LEU A 94 -6.74 -18.12 2.70
N LEU A 95 -6.51 -16.90 2.23
CA LEU A 95 -6.21 -16.55 0.84
C LEU A 95 -4.74 -16.13 0.70
N ASP A 96 -4.13 -16.52 -0.43
CA ASP A 96 -2.79 -16.10 -0.86
C ASP A 96 -2.89 -15.23 -2.12
N PHE A 97 -2.28 -14.04 -2.07
CA PHE A 97 -2.20 -13.10 -3.20
C PHE A 97 -1.00 -13.35 -4.12
N GLY A 98 -0.16 -14.33 -3.80
CA GLY A 98 0.96 -14.81 -4.62
C GLY A 98 2.26 -14.06 -4.35
N THR A 99 2.17 -12.75 -4.13
CA THR A 99 3.30 -11.85 -3.85
C THR A 99 2.91 -10.89 -2.74
N GLU A 100 3.90 -10.41 -1.99
CA GLU A 100 3.75 -9.38 -0.97
C GLU A 100 3.20 -8.09 -1.57
N ILE A 101 2.20 -7.47 -0.94
CA ILE A 101 1.59 -6.22 -1.42
C ILE A 101 1.40 -5.25 -0.26
N TYR A 102 1.43 -3.94 -0.56
CA TYR A 102 1.01 -2.90 0.37
C TYR A 102 -0.37 -2.36 -0.02
N GLY A 103 -1.25 -2.21 0.98
CA GLY A 103 -2.53 -1.56 0.82
C GLY A 103 -3.63 -2.26 1.61
N GLY A 104 -4.79 -2.50 1.01
CA GLY A 104 -5.95 -3.03 1.73
C GLY A 104 -6.56 -4.26 1.09
N ILE A 105 -7.74 -4.63 1.57
CA ILE A 105 -8.62 -5.56 0.89
C ILE A 105 -9.99 -4.92 0.69
N GLU A 106 -10.66 -5.35 -0.37
CA GLU A 106 -12.08 -5.13 -0.58
C GLU A 106 -12.82 -6.46 -0.48
N ILE A 107 -13.86 -6.52 0.35
CA ILE A 107 -14.74 -7.69 0.47
C ILE A 107 -16.12 -7.28 -0.07
N ALA A 108 -16.59 -7.97 -1.11
CA ALA A 108 -17.91 -7.74 -1.70
C ALA A 108 -18.85 -8.88 -1.32
N ALA A 109 -19.93 -8.57 -0.60
CA ALA A 109 -20.94 -9.54 -0.18
C ALA A 109 -22.21 -9.45 -1.02
N ALA A 110 -22.73 -10.62 -1.40
CA ALA A 110 -23.91 -10.72 -2.22
C ALA A 110 -25.21 -10.61 -1.40
N ILE A 111 -26.34 -10.79 -2.09
CA ILE A 111 -27.66 -10.83 -1.48
C ILE A 111 -27.78 -12.01 -0.51
N ARG A 112 -28.41 -11.77 0.64
CA ARG A 112 -28.79 -12.80 1.64
C ARG A 112 -30.15 -12.48 2.26
N ALA A 113 -30.72 -13.40 3.03
CA ALA A 113 -32.03 -13.19 3.66
C ALA A 113 -32.00 -12.08 4.72
N GLU A 114 -30.98 -12.09 5.59
CA GLU A 114 -30.83 -11.08 6.65
C GLU A 114 -30.11 -9.82 6.17
N LYS A 115 -30.77 -8.66 6.35
CA LYS A 115 -30.22 -7.35 5.93
C LYS A 115 -29.22 -6.74 6.90
N ARG A 116 -29.16 -7.20 8.16
CA ARG A 116 -28.19 -6.69 9.13
C ARG A 116 -26.78 -6.96 8.65
N ALA A 117 -25.84 -6.07 8.97
CA ALA A 117 -24.44 -6.32 8.70
C ALA A 117 -23.92 -7.51 9.53
N LEU A 118 -22.98 -8.28 8.96
CA LEU A 118 -22.42 -9.48 9.60
C LEU A 118 -20.98 -9.24 10.03
N LYS A 119 -20.62 -9.68 11.23
CA LYS A 119 -19.27 -9.46 11.78
C LYS A 119 -18.28 -10.50 11.26
N VAL A 120 -17.14 -10.01 10.77
CA VAL A 120 -16.00 -10.85 10.39
C VAL A 120 -14.72 -10.36 11.07
N ARG A 121 -13.83 -11.28 11.42
CA ARG A 121 -12.45 -10.96 11.80
C ARG A 121 -11.56 -11.13 10.58
N VAL A 122 -10.68 -10.17 10.34
CA VAL A 122 -9.69 -10.20 9.26
C VAL A 122 -8.31 -10.18 9.88
N ARG A 123 -7.45 -11.10 9.39
CA ARG A 123 -6.04 -11.18 9.72
C ARG A 123 -5.17 -11.12 8.48
N LEU A 124 -4.37 -10.06 8.37
CA LEU A 124 -3.38 -9.84 7.31
C LEU A 124 -2.02 -10.39 7.77
N GLY A 125 -1.21 -10.94 6.86
CA GLY A 125 0.14 -11.37 7.21
C GLY A 125 1.07 -11.51 6.02
N GLU A 126 2.36 -11.29 6.25
CA GLU A 126 3.45 -11.53 5.29
C GLU A 126 3.72 -13.05 5.14
N SER A 127 3.31 -13.83 6.16
CA SER A 127 3.40 -15.29 6.15
C SER A 127 2.09 -15.95 6.58
N VAL A 128 1.92 -17.21 6.17
CA VAL A 128 0.80 -18.07 6.61
C VAL A 128 0.75 -18.17 8.13
N SER A 129 1.89 -18.41 8.79
CA SER A 129 1.97 -18.49 10.24
C SER A 129 1.49 -17.22 10.92
N GLU A 130 1.84 -16.06 10.36
CA GLU A 130 1.37 -14.78 10.87
C GLU A 130 -0.14 -14.64 10.68
N ALA A 131 -0.68 -14.82 9.47
CA ALA A 131 -2.12 -14.65 9.21
C ALA A 131 -2.99 -15.63 10.02
N MET A 132 -2.40 -16.74 10.48
CA MET A 132 -3.06 -17.75 11.30
C MET A 132 -2.91 -17.52 12.82
N SER A 133 -2.02 -16.63 13.26
CA SER A 133 -1.84 -16.32 14.69
C SER A 133 -2.86 -15.28 15.17
N ASP A 134 -3.09 -15.27 16.48
CA ASP A 134 -3.76 -14.14 17.14
C ASP A 134 -2.78 -12.98 17.30
N CYS A 135 -3.30 -11.75 17.32
CA CYS A 135 -2.52 -10.60 17.75
C CYS A 135 -2.14 -10.75 19.22
N ILE A 136 -0.86 -10.57 19.51
CA ILE A 136 -0.39 -10.44 20.89
C ILE A 136 -0.40 -8.96 21.29
N ASP A 137 -0.63 -8.66 22.55
CA ASP A 137 -0.13 -7.41 23.11
C ASP A 137 1.36 -7.62 23.43
N ASN A 138 2.21 -6.63 23.16
CA ASN A 138 3.65 -6.73 23.46
C ASN A 138 3.96 -6.74 24.97
N SER A 139 3.05 -7.28 25.80
CA SER A 139 3.18 -7.36 27.26
C SER A 139 4.33 -8.26 27.69
N VAL A 140 4.74 -9.23 26.85
CA VAL A 140 5.92 -10.05 27.06
C VAL A 140 6.95 -9.73 25.97
N PRO A 141 8.07 -9.06 26.31
CA PRO A 141 9.16 -8.83 25.37
C PRO A 141 9.68 -10.17 24.84
N GLY A 142 9.60 -10.39 23.53
CA GLY A 142 10.02 -11.63 22.87
C GLY A 142 9.90 -11.55 21.35
N MET A 143 10.36 -12.59 20.65
CA MET A 143 10.31 -12.69 19.18
C MET A 143 8.92 -13.02 18.61
N SER A 144 7.87 -12.99 19.42
CA SER A 144 6.51 -13.11 18.90
C SER A 144 6.18 -11.80 18.19
N SER A 145 6.04 -11.83 16.86
CA SER A 145 6.11 -10.61 16.03
C SER A 145 4.77 -10.18 15.41
N ALA A 146 3.69 -10.94 15.64
CA ALA A 146 2.37 -10.69 15.07
C ALA A 146 1.58 -9.71 15.95
N THR A 147 1.93 -8.43 15.85
CA THR A 147 1.34 -7.33 16.63
C THR A 147 0.54 -6.40 15.70
N ASN A 148 -0.17 -5.46 16.28
CA ASN A 148 -0.86 -4.37 15.57
C ASN A 148 -0.05 -3.06 15.59
N ASP A 149 1.26 -3.12 15.83
CA ASP A 149 2.11 -1.92 15.89
C ASP A 149 2.31 -1.35 14.49
N HIS A 150 2.27 -0.02 14.37
CA HIS A 150 2.40 0.75 13.12
C HIS A 150 1.29 0.49 12.10
N SER A 151 0.62 -0.65 12.17
CA SER A 151 -0.56 -0.98 11.40
C SER A 151 -1.40 -2.10 11.98
N LEU A 152 -2.71 -1.97 11.81
CA LEU A 152 -3.63 -3.04 12.17
C LEU A 152 -3.54 -4.15 11.13
N ARG A 153 -3.20 -5.34 11.58
CA ARG A 153 -3.30 -6.59 10.80
C ARG A 153 -4.41 -7.49 11.29
N ASP A 154 -4.86 -7.36 12.53
CA ASP A 154 -5.89 -8.21 13.15
C ASP A 154 -7.00 -7.34 13.74
N TYR A 155 -8.19 -7.41 13.15
CA TYR A 155 -9.32 -6.57 13.52
C TYR A 155 -10.66 -7.18 13.12
N THR A 156 -11.74 -6.67 13.69
CA THR A 156 -13.12 -7.04 13.34
C THR A 156 -13.79 -5.91 12.56
N LEU A 157 -14.58 -6.26 11.55
CA LEU A 157 -15.43 -5.34 10.82
C LEU A 157 -16.79 -5.96 10.47
N GLU A 158 -17.72 -5.12 10.03
CA GLU A 158 -19.06 -5.54 9.62
C GLU A 158 -19.20 -5.48 8.10
N ILE A 159 -19.73 -6.56 7.51
CA ILE A 159 -19.96 -6.69 6.08
C ILE A 159 -21.43 -6.36 5.76
N PRO A 160 -21.70 -5.33 4.91
CA PRO A 160 -23.05 -4.90 4.61
C PRO A 160 -23.81 -5.94 3.79
N TRP A 161 -25.12 -5.71 3.68
CA TRP A 161 -25.98 -6.47 2.78
C TRP A 161 -25.88 -5.90 1.37
N LEU A 162 -25.56 -6.75 0.37
CA LEU A 162 -25.46 -6.37 -1.04
C LEU A 162 -24.54 -5.15 -1.25
N GLY A 163 -23.31 -5.22 -0.74
CA GLY A 163 -22.35 -4.13 -0.79
C GLY A 163 -20.91 -4.59 -0.60
N SER A 164 -19.99 -3.64 -0.71
CA SER A 164 -18.56 -3.86 -0.46
C SER A 164 -18.07 -3.04 0.72
N VAL A 165 -16.99 -3.51 1.33
CA VAL A 165 -16.19 -2.79 2.33
C VAL A 165 -14.74 -2.83 1.95
N GLU A 166 -14.02 -1.76 2.26
CA GLU A 166 -12.58 -1.66 2.08
C GLU A 166 -11.93 -1.44 3.43
N VAL A 167 -10.87 -2.18 3.71
CA VAL A 167 -10.17 -2.15 5.00
C VAL A 167 -8.71 -2.54 4.83
N GLY A 168 -7.87 -2.16 5.79
CA GLY A 168 -6.44 -2.48 5.78
C GLY A 168 -5.63 -1.20 5.78
N ASN A 169 -4.75 -1.05 4.79
CA ASN A 169 -3.54 -0.22 4.80
C ASN A 169 -2.40 -0.95 5.53
N SER A 170 -2.07 -2.17 5.08
CA SER A 170 -0.91 -2.94 5.53
C SER A 170 -0.15 -3.70 4.46
N GLY A 171 1.08 -4.10 4.84
CA GLY A 171 1.89 -5.04 4.08
C GLY A 171 1.43 -6.45 4.38
N PHE A 172 1.00 -7.17 3.35
CA PHE A 172 0.61 -8.56 3.46
C PHE A 172 0.72 -9.30 2.13
N ARG A 173 0.83 -10.62 2.23
CA ARG A 173 0.57 -11.57 1.13
C ARG A 173 -0.65 -12.45 1.40
N PHE A 174 -0.94 -12.70 2.67
CA PHE A 174 -1.96 -13.64 3.12
C PHE A 174 -3.07 -12.93 3.89
N VAL A 175 -4.31 -13.37 3.66
CA VAL A 175 -5.50 -12.81 4.30
C VAL A 175 -6.37 -13.94 4.81
N ARG A 176 -6.60 -13.96 6.13
CA ARG A 176 -7.58 -14.84 6.77
C ARG A 176 -8.85 -14.07 7.09
N ILE A 177 -9.99 -14.67 6.79
CA ILE A 177 -11.31 -14.13 7.09
C ILE A 177 -12.05 -15.17 7.93
N ASP A 178 -12.55 -14.76 9.09
CA ASP A 178 -13.34 -15.60 9.99
C ASP A 178 -14.73 -14.98 10.18
N LEU A 179 -15.81 -15.74 9.93
CA LEU A 179 -17.17 -15.28 10.20
C LEU A 179 -17.48 -15.42 11.70
N LEU A 180 -17.72 -14.30 12.39
CA LEU A 180 -17.94 -14.29 13.84
C LEU A 180 -19.40 -14.58 14.21
N ASP A 181 -20.34 -14.12 13.39
CA ASP A 181 -21.76 -14.36 13.61
C ASP A 181 -22.12 -15.82 13.30
N LYS A 182 -22.95 -16.41 14.15
CA LYS A 182 -23.36 -17.81 14.06
C LYS A 182 -24.70 -17.98 13.34
N ASP A 183 -24.89 -19.15 12.78
CA ASP A 183 -26.13 -19.64 12.19
C ASP A 183 -26.71 -18.76 11.08
N VAL A 184 -25.84 -17.99 10.40
CA VAL A 184 -26.18 -17.09 9.30
C VAL A 184 -25.22 -17.30 8.12
N ASP A 185 -25.76 -17.21 6.91
CA ASP A 185 -24.97 -17.33 5.69
C ASP A 185 -24.39 -15.96 5.30
N LEU A 186 -23.07 -15.90 5.16
CA LEU A 186 -22.36 -14.79 4.54
C LEU A 186 -21.91 -15.19 3.12
N PRO A 187 -22.67 -14.85 2.07
CA PRO A 187 -22.25 -15.05 0.70
C PRO A 187 -21.29 -13.93 0.26
N ILE A 188 -20.06 -14.30 -0.07
CA ILE A 188 -18.98 -13.44 -0.55
C ILE A 188 -18.79 -13.67 -2.05
N ARG A 189 -18.90 -12.59 -2.83
CA ARG A 189 -18.62 -12.60 -4.27
C ARG A 189 -17.14 -12.54 -4.56
N SER A 190 -16.42 -11.68 -3.84
CA SER A 190 -15.00 -11.45 -4.08
C SER A 190 -14.30 -10.94 -2.84
N VAL A 191 -13.03 -11.28 -2.75
CA VAL A 191 -12.04 -10.62 -1.90
C VAL A 191 -10.94 -10.14 -2.84
N ARG A 192 -10.75 -8.82 -2.96
CA ARG A 192 -9.70 -8.24 -3.81
C ARG A 192 -8.65 -7.56 -2.93
N GLY A 193 -7.38 -7.70 -3.28
CA GLY A 193 -6.30 -6.89 -2.73
C GLY A 193 -6.37 -5.51 -3.36
N ILE A 194 -6.34 -4.47 -2.55
CA ILE A 194 -6.21 -3.07 -2.96
C ILE A 194 -4.73 -2.75 -2.91
N PHE A 195 -4.04 -2.86 -4.03
CA PHE A 195 -2.60 -2.62 -4.13
C PHE A 195 -2.31 -1.13 -4.32
N ARG A 196 -1.49 -0.57 -3.42
CA ARG A 196 -1.02 0.82 -3.43
C ARG A 196 0.47 0.87 -3.76
N TYR A 197 0.82 1.54 -4.85
CA TYR A 197 2.20 1.63 -5.33
C TYR A 197 2.42 2.89 -6.19
N ARG A 198 3.68 3.28 -6.39
CA ARG A 198 4.04 4.33 -7.36
C ARG A 198 4.04 3.75 -8.77
N ASP A 199 3.28 4.32 -9.69
CA ASP A 199 3.28 3.85 -11.08
C ASP A 199 4.49 4.42 -11.84
N ILE A 200 5.64 3.77 -11.66
CA ILE A 200 6.95 4.18 -12.19
C ILE A 200 7.61 3.06 -13.01
N PRO A 201 8.40 3.40 -14.05
CA PRO A 201 9.08 2.41 -14.88
C PRO A 201 10.31 1.82 -14.19
N TYR A 202 10.57 0.53 -14.42
CA TYR A 202 11.85 -0.11 -14.12
C TYR A 202 12.82 0.17 -15.28
N LEU A 203 13.72 1.12 -15.09
CA LEU A 203 14.68 1.60 -16.10
C LEU A 203 15.95 0.74 -16.16
N GLY A 204 16.40 0.27 -15.00
CA GLY A 204 17.57 -0.59 -14.88
C GLY A 204 17.20 -2.07 -14.80
N SER A 205 18.12 -2.92 -15.24
CA SER A 205 17.97 -4.37 -15.19
C SER A 205 19.31 -5.05 -14.97
N PHE A 206 19.25 -6.26 -14.42
CA PHE A 206 20.39 -7.15 -14.24
C PHE A 206 19.96 -8.56 -14.61
N HIS A 207 20.83 -9.29 -15.29
CA HIS A 207 20.64 -10.71 -15.59
C HIS A 207 22.01 -11.38 -15.74
N CYS A 208 22.11 -12.59 -15.21
CA CYS A 208 23.29 -13.45 -15.34
C CYS A 208 22.87 -14.92 -15.51
N ASP A 209 23.83 -15.81 -15.67
CA ASP A 209 23.63 -17.26 -15.80
C ASP A 209 23.21 -17.94 -14.47
N ASP A 210 23.34 -17.26 -13.34
CA ASP A 210 22.84 -17.72 -12.04
C ASP A 210 21.41 -17.24 -11.78
N GLU A 211 20.45 -18.14 -11.97
CA GLU A 211 19.03 -17.91 -11.72
C GLU A 211 18.69 -17.51 -10.28
N ARG A 212 19.52 -17.89 -9.30
CA ARG A 212 19.32 -17.45 -7.92
C ARG A 212 19.66 -15.97 -7.76
N LEU A 213 20.73 -15.50 -8.40
CA LEU A 213 21.10 -14.09 -8.39
C LEU A 213 20.06 -13.24 -9.12
N ASN A 214 19.51 -13.72 -10.24
CA ASN A 214 18.42 -13.07 -10.96
C ASN A 214 17.20 -12.85 -10.05
N LYS A 215 16.79 -13.88 -9.30
CA LYS A 215 15.68 -13.78 -8.34
C LYS A 215 15.96 -12.86 -7.16
N ILE A 216 17.20 -12.85 -6.67
CA ILE A 216 17.61 -11.92 -5.60
C ILE A 216 17.48 -10.47 -6.10
N TRP A 217 17.92 -10.19 -7.32
CA TRP A 217 17.80 -8.86 -7.93
C TRP A 217 16.34 -8.42 -8.08
N GLU A 218 15.49 -9.27 -8.66
CA GLU A 218 14.06 -8.99 -8.82
C GLU A 218 13.36 -8.74 -7.48
N THR A 219 13.69 -9.57 -6.48
CA THR A 219 13.13 -9.44 -5.12
C THR A 219 13.57 -8.11 -4.49
N GLY A 220 14.85 -7.76 -4.54
CA GLY A 220 15.36 -6.51 -3.97
C GLY A 220 14.75 -5.27 -4.62
N ALA A 221 14.65 -5.28 -5.96
CA ALA A 221 14.00 -4.20 -6.71
C ALA A 221 12.53 -4.03 -6.30
N TYR A 222 11.79 -5.14 -6.19
CA TYR A 222 10.39 -5.10 -5.78
C TYR A 222 10.20 -4.68 -4.33
N THR A 223 11.03 -5.16 -3.40
CA THR A 223 10.99 -4.77 -1.98
C THR A 223 11.16 -3.26 -1.82
N VAL A 224 12.14 -2.66 -2.49
CA VAL A 224 12.35 -1.22 -2.41
C VAL A 224 11.18 -0.46 -3.06
N HIS A 225 10.62 -0.97 -4.16
CA HIS A 225 9.44 -0.35 -4.77
C HIS A 225 8.22 -0.37 -3.84
N LEU A 226 7.98 -1.46 -3.11
CA LEU A 226 6.92 -1.51 -2.10
C LEU A 226 7.12 -0.44 -1.03
N ASN A 227 8.36 -0.16 -0.64
CA ASN A 227 8.72 0.87 0.33
C ASN A 227 8.64 2.31 -0.22
N MET A 228 8.58 2.50 -1.55
CA MET A 228 8.43 3.81 -2.18
C MET A 228 6.97 4.30 -2.13
N GLN A 229 6.54 4.79 -0.97
CA GLN A 229 5.19 5.31 -0.73
C GLN A 229 5.19 6.85 -0.74
N GLU A 230 4.39 7.53 0.07
CA GLU A 230 4.41 9.00 0.17
C GLU A 230 5.82 9.50 0.55
N TYR A 231 6.48 8.75 1.43
CA TYR A 231 7.93 8.77 1.64
C TYR A 231 8.51 7.38 1.36
N LEU A 232 9.83 7.30 1.28
CA LEU A 232 10.51 6.01 1.21
C LEU A 232 10.69 5.46 2.65
N TRP A 233 9.91 4.44 2.98
CA TRP A 233 9.86 3.80 4.30
C TRP A 233 10.86 2.65 4.43
N ASP A 234 11.15 2.26 5.66
CA ASP A 234 11.91 1.04 6.00
C ASP A 234 11.15 -0.25 5.66
N GLY A 235 9.83 -0.27 5.86
CA GLY A 235 9.00 -1.46 5.67
C GLY A 235 7.51 -1.16 5.58
N ILE A 236 6.81 -1.88 4.70
CA ILE A 236 5.38 -1.66 4.38
C ILE A 236 4.40 -2.15 5.44
N LYS A 237 4.75 -3.16 6.23
CA LYS A 237 3.94 -3.59 7.38
C LYS A 237 4.29 -2.76 8.61
N ARG A 238 5.58 -2.76 8.95
CA ARG A 238 6.20 -2.12 10.11
C ARG A 238 7.66 -1.76 9.76
N ASP A 239 8.21 -0.60 10.14
CA ASP A 239 7.60 0.48 10.95
C ASP A 239 6.86 1.55 10.14
N ARG A 240 7.08 1.61 8.81
CA ARG A 240 6.56 2.66 7.91
C ARG A 240 7.11 4.04 8.22
N LEU A 241 8.35 4.07 8.66
CA LEU A 241 9.01 5.29 9.09
C LEU A 241 10.19 5.59 8.19
N VAL A 242 10.59 6.85 8.22
CA VAL A 242 11.85 7.29 7.60
C VAL A 242 12.96 7.03 8.62
N TRP A 243 13.55 5.83 8.54
CA TRP A 243 14.77 5.49 9.29
C TRP A 243 16.00 5.82 8.45
N LEU A 244 16.87 6.70 8.96
CA LEU A 244 17.99 7.22 8.18
C LEU A 244 19.18 6.25 8.09
N GLY A 245 19.13 5.10 8.77
CA GLY A 245 20.11 4.03 8.63
C GLY A 245 19.89 3.18 7.37
N ASP A 246 18.64 3.04 6.96
CA ASP A 246 18.21 2.19 5.84
C ASP A 246 18.43 2.87 4.47
N ILE A 247 18.58 4.21 4.48
CA ILE A 247 18.56 5.05 3.28
C ILE A 247 19.57 4.64 2.22
N HIS A 248 20.77 4.18 2.62
CA HIS A 248 21.87 4.02 1.68
C HIS A 248 21.62 2.84 0.73
N PRO A 249 21.39 1.61 1.21
CA PRO A 249 21.06 0.49 0.32
C PRO A 249 19.77 0.74 -0.46
N GLU A 250 18.77 1.39 0.13
CA GLU A 250 17.50 1.68 -0.54
C GLU A 250 17.68 2.67 -1.69
N ILE A 251 18.35 3.80 -1.47
CA ILE A 251 18.58 4.82 -2.50
C ILE A 251 19.52 4.30 -3.59
N MET A 252 20.54 3.50 -3.25
CA MET A 252 21.40 2.88 -4.27
C MET A 252 20.62 1.89 -5.16
N THR A 253 19.65 1.17 -4.58
CA THR A 253 18.73 0.32 -5.34
C THR A 253 17.82 1.16 -6.24
N ILE A 254 17.22 2.23 -5.71
CA ILE A 254 16.37 3.13 -6.49
C ILE A 254 17.11 3.71 -7.67
N ASN A 255 18.31 4.26 -7.44
CA ASN A 255 19.13 4.82 -8.51
C ASN A 255 19.41 3.79 -9.62
N SER A 256 19.68 2.54 -9.25
CA SER A 256 20.02 1.47 -10.18
C SER A 256 18.83 0.88 -10.93
N VAL A 257 17.62 0.96 -10.37
CA VAL A 257 16.42 0.33 -10.94
C VAL A 257 15.44 1.35 -11.51
N PHE A 258 15.17 2.44 -10.79
CA PHE A 258 14.13 3.43 -11.10
C PHE A 258 14.67 4.80 -11.53
N GLY A 259 15.98 5.04 -11.42
CA GLY A 259 16.62 6.30 -11.79
C GLY A 259 16.39 7.41 -10.75
N ASP A 260 16.35 8.67 -11.21
CA ASP A 260 16.09 9.83 -10.34
C ASP A 260 14.60 9.89 -9.96
N GLN A 261 14.33 9.78 -8.66
CA GLN A 261 12.99 9.70 -8.10
C GLN A 261 12.83 10.73 -6.99
N GLU A 262 11.79 11.57 -7.08
CA GLU A 262 11.56 12.69 -6.15
C GLU A 262 11.50 12.23 -4.68
N VAL A 263 10.97 11.03 -4.43
CA VAL A 263 10.85 10.44 -3.08
C VAL A 263 12.20 10.33 -2.36
N VAL A 264 13.31 10.23 -3.11
CA VAL A 264 14.68 10.21 -2.56
C VAL A 264 15.02 11.55 -1.92
N LYS A 265 14.84 12.66 -2.65
CA LYS A 265 15.11 14.01 -2.15
C LYS A 265 14.18 14.35 -0.99
N LYS A 266 12.87 14.02 -1.10
CA LYS A 266 11.89 14.14 0.00
C LYS A 266 12.38 13.46 1.28
N ARG A 267 12.90 12.22 1.20
CA ARG A 267 13.41 11.48 2.37
C ARG A 267 14.67 12.13 2.98
N LEU A 268 15.61 12.53 2.14
CA LEU A 268 16.86 13.16 2.58
C LEU A 268 16.60 14.50 3.28
N ASP A 269 15.72 15.32 2.70
CA ASP A 269 15.28 16.60 3.26
C ASP A 269 14.51 16.39 4.57
N PHE A 270 13.61 15.40 4.64
CA PHE A 270 12.91 15.06 5.87
C PHE A 270 13.87 14.73 7.01
N GLY A 271 14.94 13.96 6.74
CA GLY A 271 15.96 13.64 7.74
C GLY A 271 16.67 14.88 8.30
N ARG A 272 16.99 15.84 7.42
CA ARG A 272 17.57 17.14 7.79
C ARG A 272 16.58 17.97 8.62
N ASP A 273 15.37 18.15 8.12
CA ASP A 273 14.38 19.08 8.67
C ASP A 273 13.82 18.63 10.02
N THR A 274 13.76 17.31 10.25
CA THR A 274 13.31 16.73 11.52
C THR A 274 14.42 16.54 12.55
N THR A 275 15.68 16.79 12.17
CA THR A 275 16.84 16.60 13.05
C THR A 275 17.60 17.92 13.22
N PRO A 276 17.10 18.89 14.00
CA PRO A 276 17.86 20.09 14.31
C PRO A 276 19.14 19.72 15.07
N LEU A 277 20.26 20.34 14.70
CA LEU A 277 21.53 20.15 15.41
C LEU A 277 21.42 20.78 16.83
N PRO A 278 22.01 20.17 17.87
CA PRO A 278 22.97 19.07 17.81
C PRO A 278 22.36 17.65 17.92
N GLY A 279 21.15 17.43 17.44
CA GLY A 279 20.52 16.11 17.37
C GLY A 279 21.24 15.13 16.44
N TRP A 280 20.93 13.84 16.61
CA TRP A 280 21.32 12.76 15.71
C TRP A 280 20.08 12.24 14.99
N MET A 281 20.20 11.86 13.72
CA MET A 281 19.07 11.38 12.93
C MET A 281 18.51 10.09 13.55
N ASN A 282 17.21 10.09 13.82
CA ASN A 282 16.53 9.07 14.63
C ASN A 282 17.18 8.79 16.00
N GLY A 283 17.94 9.73 16.55
CA GLY A 283 18.69 9.57 17.80
C GLY A 283 19.98 8.75 17.70
N ILE A 284 20.42 8.37 16.49
CA ILE A 284 21.53 7.44 16.26
C ILE A 284 22.62 8.13 15.43
N SER A 285 23.84 8.23 15.97
CA SER A 285 24.95 8.94 15.30
C SER A 285 25.38 8.28 13.98
N SER A 286 25.35 6.94 13.89
CA SER A 286 25.67 6.23 12.65
C SER A 286 24.68 6.53 11.53
N TYR A 287 23.43 6.87 11.83
CA TYR A 287 22.42 7.20 10.82
C TYR A 287 22.74 8.56 10.18
N SER A 288 23.18 9.52 10.98
CA SER A 288 23.72 10.79 10.48
C SER A 288 24.96 10.61 9.58
N LEU A 289 25.83 9.64 9.90
CA LEU A 289 26.97 9.29 9.03
C LEU A 289 26.51 8.69 7.70
N TRP A 290 25.54 7.77 7.73
CA TRP A 290 24.94 7.20 6.52
C TRP A 290 24.28 8.27 5.65
N TRP A 291 23.63 9.26 6.25
CA TRP A 291 23.06 10.41 5.54
C TRP A 291 24.10 11.23 4.75
N ILE A 292 25.27 11.48 5.35
CA ILE A 292 26.38 12.16 4.65
C ILE A 292 26.91 11.29 3.49
N ILE A 293 27.14 10.00 3.74
CA ILE A 293 27.64 9.07 2.71
C ILE A 293 26.65 8.98 1.54
N THR A 294 25.36 8.97 1.85
CA THR A 294 24.29 8.89 0.85
C THR A 294 24.25 10.13 -0.02
N HIS A 295 24.43 11.34 0.53
CA HIS A 295 24.55 12.56 -0.27
C HIS A 295 25.74 12.51 -1.24
N ARG A 296 26.90 12.03 -0.78
CA ARG A 296 28.08 11.85 -1.64
C ARG A 296 27.77 10.92 -2.80
N ASP A 297 27.17 9.76 -2.54
CA ASP A 297 26.93 8.75 -3.56
C ASP A 297 25.78 9.14 -4.49
N PHE A 298 24.74 9.79 -3.98
CA PHE A 298 23.66 10.36 -4.78
C PHE A 298 24.17 11.43 -5.74
N TYR A 299 25.05 12.34 -5.28
CA TYR A 299 25.72 13.29 -6.16
C TYR A 299 26.60 12.61 -7.21
N ARG A 300 27.34 11.56 -6.85
CA ARG A 300 28.15 10.80 -7.81
C ARG A 300 27.30 10.08 -8.86
N TYR A 301 26.09 9.69 -8.50
CA TYR A 301 25.17 8.99 -9.40
C TYR A 301 24.54 9.95 -10.42
N HIS A 302 24.06 11.12 -9.96
CA HIS A 302 23.24 12.02 -10.79
C HIS A 302 23.94 13.32 -11.21
N GLY A 303 25.03 13.70 -10.55
CA GLY A 303 25.75 14.94 -10.83
C GLY A 303 25.03 16.23 -10.44
N ASP A 304 23.97 16.15 -9.62
CA ASP A 304 23.16 17.30 -9.20
C ASP A 304 23.88 18.14 -8.13
N LEU A 305 24.77 19.03 -8.59
CA LEU A 305 25.48 19.97 -7.74
C LEU A 305 24.55 21.02 -7.11
N GLY A 306 23.42 21.32 -7.77
CA GLY A 306 22.43 22.27 -7.27
C GLY A 306 21.84 21.79 -5.96
N TYR A 307 21.27 20.58 -5.98
CA TYR A 307 20.71 19.95 -4.79
C TYR A 307 21.77 19.76 -3.68
N LEU A 308 22.99 19.30 -4.00
CA LEU A 308 24.02 19.13 -2.98
C LEU A 308 24.38 20.45 -2.26
N LYS A 309 24.36 21.59 -2.97
CA LYS A 309 24.62 22.90 -2.37
C LYS A 309 23.53 23.34 -1.39
N GLU A 310 22.27 22.97 -1.64
CA GLU A 310 21.17 23.24 -0.70
C GLU A 310 21.40 22.56 0.65
N GLN A 311 22.10 21.42 0.67
CA GLN A 311 22.39 20.63 1.87
C GLN A 311 23.71 21.03 2.56
N GLN A 312 24.51 21.88 1.92
CA GLN A 312 25.90 22.15 2.31
C GLN A 312 26.01 22.71 3.73
N GLU A 313 25.14 23.63 4.12
CA GLU A 313 25.17 24.27 5.45
C GLU A 313 24.99 23.22 6.55
N TYR A 314 23.94 22.39 6.44
CA TYR A 314 23.66 21.33 7.39
C TYR A 314 24.75 20.26 7.42
N ILE A 315 25.23 19.79 6.26
CA ILE A 315 26.33 18.83 6.16
C ILE A 315 27.58 19.36 6.88
N THR A 316 27.94 20.62 6.65
CA THR A 316 29.14 21.24 7.25
C THR A 316 29.02 21.29 8.78
N ALA A 317 27.87 21.73 9.28
CA ALA A 317 27.63 21.80 10.72
C ALA A 317 27.60 20.41 11.38
N LEU A 318 26.98 19.42 10.72
CA LEU A 318 26.94 18.03 11.19
C LEU A 318 28.34 17.40 11.22
N VAL A 319 29.18 17.65 10.20
CA VAL A 319 30.58 17.18 10.19
C VAL A 319 31.36 17.78 11.35
N ASN A 320 31.22 19.09 11.63
CA ASN A 320 31.87 19.73 12.78
C ASN A 320 31.41 19.11 14.11
N GLN A 321 30.12 18.82 14.24
CA GLN A 321 29.60 18.09 15.40
C GLN A 321 30.22 16.70 15.52
N ILE A 322 30.31 15.92 14.44
CA ILE A 322 30.94 14.59 14.45
C ILE A 322 32.40 14.68 14.88
N VAL A 323 33.16 15.62 14.31
CA VAL A 323 34.58 15.83 14.66
C VAL A 323 34.73 16.16 16.14
N SER A 324 33.81 16.95 16.73
CA SER A 324 33.82 17.25 18.16
C SER A 324 33.59 16.03 19.08
N LYS A 325 33.22 14.87 18.52
CA LYS A 325 33.00 13.60 19.25
C LYS A 325 34.13 12.60 19.05
N ILE A 326 35.21 12.99 18.38
CA ILE A 326 36.40 12.17 18.20
C ILE A 326 37.36 12.48 19.35
N ASP A 327 37.73 11.45 20.11
CA ASP A 327 38.73 11.56 21.17
C ASP A 327 40.14 11.80 20.57
N PRO A 328 41.12 12.27 21.36
CA PRO A 328 42.47 12.58 20.86
C PRO A 328 43.30 11.40 20.31
N ASP A 329 42.83 10.16 20.48
CA ASP A 329 43.54 8.91 20.16
C ASP A 329 43.34 8.44 18.71
#